data_AF-A0A2R6DM35-F1
#
_entry.id   AF-A0A2R6DM35-F1
#
_cell.length_a   1.000
_cell.length_b   1.000
_cell.length_c   1.000
_cell.angle_alpha   90.00
_cell.angle_beta   90.00
_cell.angle_gamma   90.00
#
_symmetry.space_group_name_H-M   'P 1'
#
loop_
_entity.id
_entity.type
_entity.pdbx_description
1 polymer ?
#
loop_
_entity_poly.entity_id
_entity_poly.type
_entity_poly.pdbx_seq_one_letter_code
_entity_poly.pdbx_strand_id
1 'polypeptide(L)'
;MEASDVSTVQRLVLFGSVARETHSPRSDIDVLAVLDSGVNASAVEERLRDEAYEVMLDHGTPFSIHAVIESDLERRSDHPFFRNVLTEGRTISA
;
A
#
# COMPACT_ATOMS: atom_id res chain seq x y z
N MET A 1 -19.31 -14.00 -2.92
CA MET A 1 -17.97 -14.59 -2.78
C MET A 1 -17.07 -13.48 -2.29
N GLU A 2 -16.48 -13.72 -1.13
CA GLU A 2 -15.60 -12.84 -0.39
C GLU A 2 -14.42 -12.40 -1.27
N ALA A 3 -14.22 -11.10 -1.40
CA ALA A 3 -13.05 -10.52 -2.04
C ALA A 3 -12.64 -9.26 -1.25
N SER A 4 -12.48 -9.44 0.05
CA SER A 4 -11.85 -8.49 0.97
C SER A 4 -10.76 -9.16 1.79
N ASP A 5 -10.39 -10.40 1.46
CA ASP A 5 -9.30 -11.09 2.13
C ASP A 5 -7.94 -10.51 1.75
N VAL A 6 -7.16 -10.19 2.79
CA VAL A 6 -5.78 -9.71 2.69
C VAL A 6 -4.87 -10.75 2.01
N SER A 7 -5.30 -12.01 1.93
CA SER A 7 -4.61 -13.07 1.18
C SER A 7 -4.53 -12.83 -0.34
N THR A 8 -5.26 -11.84 -0.85
CA THR A 8 -5.20 -11.40 -2.25
C THR A 8 -4.10 -10.36 -2.53
N VAL A 9 -3.38 -9.93 -1.48
CA VAL A 9 -2.22 -9.05 -1.60
C VAL A 9 -1.03 -9.85 -2.09
N GLN A 10 -0.58 -9.55 -3.31
CA GLN A 10 0.59 -10.19 -3.92
C GLN A 10 1.89 -9.52 -3.52
N ARG A 11 1.85 -8.22 -3.27
CA ARG A 11 3.04 -7.44 -2.91
C ARG A 11 2.69 -6.24 -2.07
N LEU A 12 3.54 -5.95 -1.09
CA LEU A 12 3.55 -4.70 -0.36
C LEU A 12 4.79 -3.88 -0.73
N VAL A 13 4.57 -2.62 -1.12
CA VAL A 13 5.62 -1.67 -1.45
C VAL A 13 5.56 -0.52 -0.47
N LEU A 14 6.61 -0.35 0.34
CA LEU A 14 6.81 0.83 1.16
C LEU A 14 7.30 1.97 0.27
N PHE A 15 6.69 3.15 0.37
CA PHE A 15 7.12 4.33 -0.36
C PHE A 15 7.13 5.57 0.53
N GLY A 16 7.27 6.75 -0.08
CA GLY A 16 7.21 8.01 0.63
C GLY A 16 8.43 8.28 1.51
N SER A 17 8.22 9.05 2.58
CA SER A 17 9.33 9.59 3.39
C SER A 17 10.13 8.51 4.11
N VAL A 18 9.50 7.38 4.47
CA VAL A 18 10.15 6.26 5.14
C VAL A 18 11.09 5.54 4.17
N ALA A 19 10.63 5.24 2.95
CA ALA A 19 11.45 4.59 1.92
C ALA A 19 12.65 5.45 1.49
N ARG A 20 12.49 6.79 1.51
CA ARG A 20 13.52 7.78 1.19
C ARG A 20 14.46 8.11 2.34
N GLU A 21 14.24 7.54 3.54
CA GLU A 21 15.02 7.83 4.75
C GLU A 21 14.94 9.32 5.18
N THR A 22 13.89 10.04 4.76
CA THR A 22 13.65 11.46 5.10
C THR A 22 12.46 11.63 6.06
N HIS A 23 12.02 10.56 6.71
CA HIS A 23 10.88 10.57 7.63
C HIS A 23 11.25 11.26 8.95
N SER A 24 10.23 11.74 9.64
CA SER A 24 10.32 12.26 11.01
C SER A 24 9.54 11.35 11.96
N PRO A 25 9.68 11.51 13.29
CA PRO A 25 8.88 10.75 14.26
C PRO A 25 7.36 10.99 14.16
N ARG A 26 6.90 11.97 13.38
CA ARG A 26 5.48 12.24 13.11
C ARG A 26 5.04 11.83 11.71
N SER A 27 5.93 11.24 10.93
CA SER A 27 5.61 10.84 9.56
C SER A 27 4.79 9.57 9.54
N ASP A 28 3.82 9.54 8.62
CA ASP A 28 3.04 8.35 8.32
C ASP A 28 3.88 7.34 7.54
N ILE A 29 3.51 6.07 7.63
CA ILE A 29 4.08 4.99 6.82
C ILE A 29 3.21 4.79 5.58
N ASP A 30 3.74 5.17 4.41
CA ASP A 30 3.05 5.04 3.12
C ASP A 30 3.27 3.64 2.51
N VAL A 31 2.19 2.91 2.27
CA VAL A 31 2.22 1.53 1.74
C VAL A 31 1.30 1.40 0.53
N LEU A 32 1.83 0.82 -0.55
CA LEU A 32 1.05 0.40 -1.72
C LEU A 32 0.90 -1.12 -1.69
N ALA A 33 -0.34 -1.58 -1.63
CA ALA A 33 -0.69 -2.99 -1.79
C ALA A 33 -1.00 -3.26 -3.27
N VAL A 34 -0.25 -4.18 -3.87
CA VAL A 34 -0.50 -4.68 -5.22
C VAL A 34 -1.30 -5.97 -5.12
N LEU A 35 -2.43 -6.00 -5.81
CA LEU A 35 -3.42 -7.06 -5.72
C LEU A 35 -3.58 -7.81 -7.04
N ASP A 36 -4.04 -9.05 -6.95
CA ASP A 36 -4.44 -9.85 -8.11
C ASP A 36 -5.59 -9.24 -8.91
N SER A 37 -5.67 -9.60 -10.19
CA SER A 37 -6.82 -9.23 -11.02
C SER A 37 -8.11 -9.93 -10.55
N GLY A 38 -9.24 -9.24 -10.65
CA GLY A 38 -10.55 -9.80 -10.29
C GLY A 38 -10.99 -9.58 -8.84
N VAL A 39 -10.16 -8.92 -8.02
CA VAL A 39 -10.55 -8.47 -6.68
C VAL A 39 -11.05 -7.03 -6.68
N ASN A 40 -11.83 -6.68 -5.66
CA ASN A 40 -12.25 -5.29 -5.46
C ASN A 40 -11.18 -4.53 -4.67
N ALA A 41 -10.29 -3.84 -5.38
CA ALA A 41 -9.18 -3.10 -4.77
C ALA A 41 -9.64 -2.10 -3.70
N SER A 42 -10.78 -1.43 -3.89
CA SER A 42 -11.31 -0.49 -2.91
C SER A 42 -11.76 -1.18 -1.62
N ALA A 43 -12.37 -2.36 -1.72
CA ALA A 43 -12.80 -3.12 -0.53
C ALA A 43 -11.60 -3.69 0.24
N VAL A 44 -10.57 -4.12 -0.47
CA VAL A 44 -9.31 -4.57 0.15
C VAL A 44 -8.56 -3.40 0.78
N GLU A 45 -8.52 -2.23 0.12
CA GLU A 45 -7.93 -1.01 0.67
C GLU A 45 -8.59 -0.57 1.97
N GLU A 46 -9.93 -0.55 2.01
CA GLU A 46 -10.70 -0.23 3.22
C GLU A 46 -10.37 -1.18 4.35
N ARG A 47 -10.37 -2.49 4.08
CA ARG A 47 -10.03 -3.49 5.09
C ARG A 47 -8.59 -3.36 5.59
N LEU A 48 -7.62 -3.16 4.70
CA LEU A 48 -6.23 -2.93 5.11
C LEU A 48 -6.09 -1.69 5.98
N ARG A 49 -6.86 -0.62 5.72
CA ARG A 49 -6.88 0.58 6.56
C ARG A 49 -7.46 0.29 7.94
N ASP A 50 -8.51 -0.52 8.03
CA ASP A 50 -9.09 -0.92 9.32
C ASP A 50 -8.08 -1.69 10.17
N GLU A 51 -7.39 -2.67 9.58
CA GLU A 51 -6.33 -3.44 10.28
C GLU A 51 -5.17 -2.53 10.69
N ALA A 52 -4.74 -1.62 9.81
CA ALA A 52 -3.65 -0.69 10.11
C ALA A 52 -4.04 0.35 11.17
N TYR A 53 -5.34 0.68 11.29
CA TYR A 53 -5.86 1.53 12.35
C TYR A 53 -5.71 0.86 13.72
N GLU A 54 -5.96 -0.44 13.83
CA GLU A 54 -5.71 -1.19 15.07
C GLU A 54 -4.22 -1.15 15.45
N VAL A 55 -3.33 -1.42 14.49
CA VAL A 55 -1.87 -1.31 14.70
C VAL A 55 -1.46 0.11 15.10
N MET A 56 -2.07 1.13 14.51
CA MET A 56 -1.82 2.52 14.88
C MET A 56 -2.25 2.81 16.32
N LEU A 57 -3.37 2.26 16.80
CA LEU A 57 -3.80 2.43 18.19
C LEU A 57 -2.78 1.84 19.18
N ASP A 58 -2.17 0.71 18.84
CA ASP A 58 -1.19 0.03 19.69
C ASP A 58 0.21 0.67 19.64
N HIS A 59 0.64 1.12 18.45
CA HIS A 59 2.02 1.58 18.21
C HIS A 59 2.15 3.09 18.01
N GLY A 60 1.05 3.83 17.93
CA GLY A 60 0.99 5.28 17.77
C GLY A 60 1.50 5.81 16.42
N THR A 61 1.76 4.93 15.45
CA THR A 61 2.29 5.30 14.13
C THR A 61 1.20 5.16 13.07
N PRO A 62 0.81 6.26 12.38
CA PRO A 62 -0.21 6.21 11.34
C PRO A 62 0.31 5.57 10.05
N PHE A 63 -0.61 4.91 9.34
CA PHE A 63 -0.35 4.29 8.04
C PHE A 63 -1.24 4.92 6.96
N SER A 64 -0.66 5.15 5.79
CA SER A 64 -1.35 5.59 4.58
C SER A 64 -1.32 4.47 3.56
N ILE A 65 -2.42 3.73 3.45
CA ILE A 65 -2.51 2.55 2.57
C ILE A 65 -3.28 2.90 1.30
N HIS A 66 -2.70 2.49 0.17
CA HIS A 66 -3.32 2.52 -1.16
C HIS A 66 -3.30 1.11 -1.74
N ALA A 67 -4.36 0.69 -2.43
CA ALA A 67 -4.39 -0.58 -3.13
C ALA A 67 -4.55 -0.39 -4.64
N VAL A 68 -3.90 -1.25 -5.41
CA VAL A 68 -3.98 -1.23 -6.88
C VAL A 68 -3.92 -2.63 -7.43
N ILE A 69 -4.68 -2.90 -8.50
CA ILE A 69 -4.55 -4.14 -9.26
C ILE A 69 -3.22 -4.10 -10.02
N GLU A 70 -2.47 -5.19 -10.06
CA GLU A 70 -1.18 -5.25 -10.77
C GLU A 70 -1.27 -4.73 -12.21
N SER A 71 -2.27 -5.18 -12.96
CA SER A 71 -2.47 -4.71 -14.33
C SER A 71 -2.79 -3.21 -14.44
N ASP A 72 -3.39 -2.59 -13.42
CA ASP A 72 -3.62 -1.13 -13.39
C ASP A 72 -2.35 -0.35 -13.07
N LEU A 73 -1.51 -0.91 -12.19
CA LEU A 73 -0.20 -0.33 -11.86
C LEU A 73 0.67 -0.24 -13.11
N GLU A 74 0.72 -1.31 -13.90
CA GLU A 74 1.45 -1.35 -15.18
C GLU A 74 0.87 -0.35 -16.19
N ARG A 75 -0.46 -0.32 -16.36
CA ARG A 75 -1.13 0.63 -17.28
C ARG A 75 -0.92 2.09 -16.91
N ARG A 76 -0.79 2.38 -15.61
CA ARG A 76 -0.64 3.74 -15.07
C ARG A 76 0.79 4.04 -14.66
N SER A 77 1.75 3.26 -15.13
CA SER A 77 3.16 3.41 -14.78
C SER A 77 3.71 4.79 -15.12
N ASP A 78 3.12 5.53 -16.05
CA ASP A 78 3.52 6.91 -16.42
C ASP A 78 2.95 8.00 -15.50
N HIS A 79 1.95 7.68 -14.68
CA HIS A 79 1.38 8.64 -13.74
C HIS A 79 2.40 8.95 -12.63
N PRO A 80 2.63 10.22 -12.26
CA PRO A 80 3.71 10.61 -11.34
C PRO A 80 3.73 9.84 -10.03
N PHE A 81 2.57 9.55 -9.45
CA PHE A 81 2.47 8.73 -8.24
C PHE A 81 3.06 7.33 -8.43
N PHE A 82 2.58 6.58 -9.42
CA PHE A 82 3.05 5.21 -9.66
C PHE A 82 4.51 5.18 -10.13
N ARG A 83 4.95 6.16 -10.93
CA ARG A 83 6.37 6.33 -11.26
C ARG A 83 7.25 6.43 -10.02
N ASN A 84 6.87 7.28 -9.08
CA ASN A 84 7.64 7.48 -7.86
C ASN A 84 7.65 6.21 -7.00
N VAL A 85 6.51 5.54 -6.84
CA VAL A 85 6.43 4.28 -6.08
C VAL A 85 7.28 3.19 -6.74
N LEU A 86 7.26 3.06 -8.06
CA LEU A 86 8.06 2.05 -8.78
C LEU A 86 9.56 2.36 -8.78
N THR A 87 9.94 3.63 -8.74
CA THR A 87 11.35 4.06 -8.81
C THR A 87 12.01 4.07 -7.43
N GLU A 88 11.29 4.51 -6.41
CA GLU A 88 11.85 4.81 -5.08
C GLU A 88 11.26 3.90 -3.99
N GLY A 89 10.17 3.20 -4.27
CA GLY A 89 9.54 2.29 -3.34
C GLY A 89 10.39 1.04 -3.11
N ARG A 90 10.25 0.46 -1.92
CA ARG A 90 10.93 -0.78 -1.52
C ARG A 90 9.90 -1.88 -1.29
N THR A 91 10.07 -3.01 -1.94
CA THR A 91 9.23 -4.18 -1.70
C THR A 91 9.57 -4.78 -0.34
N ILE A 92 8.57 -4.93 0.52
CA ILE A 92 8.73 -5.44 1.89
C ILE A 92 8.11 -6.82 2.12
N SER A 93 7.19 -7.25 1.25
CA SER A 93 6.61 -8.60 1.25
C SER A 93 6.19 -8.99 -0.16
N ALA A 94 6.35 -10.26 -0.50
CA ALA A 94 5.98 -10.90 -1.76
C ALA A 94 5.57 -12.36 -1.51
#